data_AF-A0A2E7DBW2-F1
#
_entry.id   AF-A0A2E7DBW2-F1
#
_cell.length_a   1.000
_cell.length_b   1.000
_cell.length_c   1.000
_cell.angle_alpha   90.00
_cell.angle_beta   90.00
_cell.angle_gamma   90.00
#
_symmetry.space_group_name_H-M   'P 1'
#
loop_
_entity.id
_entity.type
_entity.pdbx_description
1 polymer ?
#
loop_
_entity_poly.entity_id
_entity_poly.type
_entity_poly.pdbx_seq_one_letter_code
_entity_poly.pdbx_strand_id
1 'polypeptide(L)'
;MKIYTMVRTYHEDRTTSRFIWDSVEELAALEPPWLDNLVNESCVPEGWYTIASDDHGRWQFVKLEHVHDRTGIEIHPMTTAAESDGCIALCYGLTAGGHTKQSELACWTLKTALEDSGGKALLHITSATGPLTPNQMREGKES
;
A
#
# COMPACT_ATOMS: atom_id res chain seq x y z
N MET A 1 16.66 1.82 -11.30
CA MET A 1 15.49 1.25 -10.61
C MET A 1 14.60 2.41 -10.20
N LYS A 2 13.31 2.39 -10.59
CA LYS A 2 12.36 3.44 -10.23
C LYS A 2 12.12 3.44 -8.71
N ILE A 3 11.76 4.61 -8.17
CA ILE A 3 11.39 4.79 -6.77
C ILE A 3 9.97 5.36 -6.74
N TYR A 4 9.11 4.72 -5.98
CA TYR A 4 7.77 5.19 -5.64
C TYR A 4 7.69 5.50 -4.15
N THR A 5 6.79 6.41 -3.78
CA THR A 5 6.60 6.81 -2.38
C THR A 5 5.15 6.67 -1.99
N MET A 6 4.89 6.03 -0.85
CA MET A 6 3.61 6.05 -0.16
C MET A 6 3.73 6.91 1.09
N VAL A 7 2.96 7.99 1.14
CA VAL A 7 2.85 8.85 2.31
C VAL A 7 1.56 8.52 3.05
N ARG A 8 1.68 7.92 4.23
CA ARG A 8 0.58 7.41 5.04
C ARG A 8 -0.05 8.45 5.95
N THR A 9 -1.33 8.20 6.20
CA THR A 9 -2.14 8.74 7.29
C THR A 9 -2.81 7.56 7.99
N TYR A 10 -2.63 7.47 9.30
CA TYR A 10 -3.20 6.41 10.14
C TYR A 10 -4.55 6.85 10.70
N HIS A 11 -5.53 5.95 10.67
CA HIS A 11 -6.86 6.14 11.27
C HIS A 11 -7.12 5.02 12.28
N GLU A 12 -8.21 5.13 13.04
CA GLU A 12 -8.63 4.08 13.96
C GLU A 12 -8.96 2.76 13.24
N ASP A 13 -9.66 2.84 12.11
CA ASP A 13 -10.25 1.69 11.40
C ASP A 13 -9.52 1.31 10.10
N ARG A 14 -8.54 2.11 9.66
CA ARG A 14 -7.81 1.91 8.40
C ARG A 14 -6.50 2.68 8.36
N THR A 15 -5.72 2.46 7.32
CA THR A 15 -4.61 3.34 6.92
C THR A 15 -4.86 3.78 5.49
N THR A 16 -4.69 5.08 5.22
CA THR A 16 -4.79 5.64 3.86
C THR A 16 -3.45 6.22 3.44
N SER A 17 -3.14 6.19 2.15
CA SER A 17 -1.89 6.82 1.66
C SER A 17 -2.12 7.63 0.40
N ARG A 18 -1.25 8.62 0.19
CA ARG A 18 -0.96 9.15 -1.15
C ARG A 18 0.17 8.34 -1.76
N PHE A 19 -0.10 7.70 -2.89
CA PHE A 19 0.88 6.96 -3.66
C PHE A 19 1.40 7.86 -4.78
N ILE A 20 2.70 8.09 -4.78
CA ILE A 20 3.39 9.03 -5.65
C ILE A 20 4.35 8.23 -6.53
N TRP A 21 4.08 8.24 -7.83
CA TRP A 21 5.02 7.81 -8.86
C TRP A 21 5.09 8.86 -9.96
N ASP A 22 6.28 9.06 -10.54
CA ASP A 22 6.52 10.02 -11.61
C ASP A 22 5.86 11.41 -11.30
N SER A 23 5.58 12.25 -12.31
CA SER A 23 5.25 13.67 -12.09
C SER A 23 3.80 14.07 -12.38
N VAL A 24 2.86 13.14 -12.60
CA VAL A 24 1.60 13.50 -13.27
C VAL A 24 0.32 13.04 -12.55
N GLU A 25 0.32 11.98 -11.73
CA GLU A 25 -0.91 11.59 -11.02
C GLU A 25 -0.64 10.88 -9.70
N GLU A 26 -1.09 11.49 -8.59
CA GLU A 26 -1.08 10.85 -7.27
C GLU A 26 -2.29 9.91 -7.16
N LEU A 27 -2.06 8.66 -6.78
CA LEU A 27 -3.13 7.73 -6.44
C LEU A 27 -3.38 7.70 -4.94
N ALA A 28 -4.55 7.19 -4.53
CA ALA A 28 -4.82 6.85 -3.15
C ALA A 28 -4.52 5.36 -2.90
N ALA A 29 -4.12 5.03 -1.67
CA ALA A 29 -4.06 3.65 -1.20
C ALA A 29 -4.93 3.43 0.04
N LEU A 30 -5.49 2.23 0.16
CA LEU A 30 -6.22 1.76 1.34
C LEU A 30 -5.56 0.50 1.89
N GLU A 31 -5.42 0.46 3.20
CA GLU A 31 -4.82 -0.62 3.98
C GLU A 31 -5.61 -0.78 5.30
N PRO A 32 -5.49 -1.91 6.00
CA PRO A 32 -6.00 -2.04 7.37
C PRO A 32 -5.32 -1.06 8.34
N PRO A 33 -5.85 -0.88 9.57
CA PRO A 33 -5.20 -0.03 10.55
C PRO A 33 -3.85 -0.60 10.98
N TRP A 34 -2.99 0.24 11.57
CA TRP A 34 -1.80 -0.27 12.25
C TRP A 34 -2.21 -1.03 13.52
N LEU A 35 -1.83 -2.31 13.55
CA LEU A 35 -2.03 -3.24 14.65
C LEU A 35 -0.74 -4.03 14.91
N ASP A 36 0.38 -3.32 15.06
CA ASP A 36 1.67 -3.92 15.48
C ASP A 36 2.20 -5.02 14.57
N ASN A 37 2.06 -4.83 13.26
CA ASN A 37 2.48 -5.79 12.24
C ASN A 37 1.80 -7.16 12.37
N LEU A 38 0.62 -7.25 13.00
CA LEU A 38 -0.16 -8.49 13.04
C LEU A 38 -0.47 -8.99 11.62
N VAL A 39 -0.26 -10.29 11.42
CA VAL A 39 -0.48 -10.98 10.14
C VAL A 39 -1.95 -10.87 9.77
N ASN A 40 -2.23 -10.53 8.51
CA ASN A 40 -3.56 -10.35 7.92
C ASN A 40 -4.44 -9.24 8.52
N GLU A 41 -4.01 -8.59 9.59
CA GLU A 41 -4.81 -7.60 10.32
C GLU A 41 -4.20 -6.19 10.31
N SER A 42 -2.89 -6.07 10.15
CA SER A 42 -2.18 -4.79 10.18
C SER A 42 -1.76 -4.33 8.79
N CYS A 43 -1.70 -3.00 8.57
CA CYS A 43 -0.89 -2.47 7.47
C CYS A 43 0.59 -2.86 7.63
N VAL A 44 1.31 -2.88 6.51
CA VAL A 44 2.76 -3.21 6.46
C VAL A 44 3.56 -2.17 7.25
N PRO A 45 4.69 -2.46 7.88
CA PRO A 45 5.50 -1.42 8.53
C PRO A 45 5.97 -0.32 7.54
N GLU A 46 6.33 0.84 8.06
CA GLU A 46 7.03 1.85 7.25
C GLU A 46 8.47 1.40 6.96
N GLY A 47 9.01 1.77 5.80
CA GLY A 47 10.33 1.34 5.36
C GLY A 47 10.50 1.31 3.84
N TRP A 48 11.54 0.62 3.41
CA TRP A 48 11.88 0.42 2.01
C TRP A 48 11.62 -1.02 1.61
N TYR A 49 10.86 -1.18 0.52
CA TYR A 49 10.48 -2.48 -0.01
C TYR A 49 10.80 -2.56 -1.50
N THR A 50 11.18 -3.74 -1.95
CA THR A 50 11.15 -4.02 -3.40
C THR A 50 9.73 -4.43 -3.75
N ILE A 51 9.17 -3.79 -4.77
CA ILE A 51 7.93 -4.25 -5.39
C ILE A 51 8.22 -4.83 -6.77
N ALA A 52 7.48 -5.86 -7.14
CA ALA A 52 7.63 -6.54 -8.42
C ALA A 52 6.27 -6.93 -8.98
N SER A 53 6.11 -6.86 -10.31
CA SER A 53 4.96 -7.51 -10.95
C SER A 53 5.01 -9.02 -10.66
N ASP A 54 3.85 -9.61 -10.41
CA ASP A 54 3.75 -11.02 -10.07
C ASP A 54 2.53 -11.65 -10.74
N ASP A 55 2.77 -12.67 -11.57
CA ASP A 55 1.72 -13.45 -12.22
C ASP A 55 1.41 -14.78 -11.48
N HIS A 56 2.13 -15.07 -10.39
CA HIS A 56 2.05 -16.35 -9.66
C HIS A 56 1.47 -16.20 -8.25
N GLY A 57 1.31 -14.97 -7.77
CA GLY A 57 0.71 -14.65 -6.48
C GLY A 57 -0.78 -14.99 -6.40
N ARG A 58 -1.40 -14.74 -5.24
CA ARG A 58 -2.83 -15.03 -5.01
C ARG A 58 -3.69 -14.19 -5.95
N TRP A 59 -3.37 -12.90 -6.07
CA TRP A 59 -4.13 -11.96 -6.89
C TRP A 59 -3.45 -11.62 -8.21
N GLN A 60 -2.19 -12.01 -8.38
CA GLN A 60 -1.45 -11.88 -9.64
C GLN A 60 -1.30 -10.42 -10.11
N PHE A 61 -1.04 -9.50 -9.17
CA PHE A 61 -0.78 -8.09 -9.46
C PHE A 61 0.69 -7.71 -9.19
N VAL A 62 0.96 -7.22 -7.98
CA VAL A 62 2.27 -6.70 -7.58
C VAL A 62 2.56 -7.20 -6.17
N LYS A 63 3.70 -7.82 -5.96
CA LYS A 63 4.12 -8.30 -4.63
C LYS A 63 5.07 -7.32 -3.96
N LEU A 64 5.01 -7.27 -2.63
CA LEU A 64 6.04 -6.67 -1.79
C LEU A 64 7.01 -7.77 -1.32
N GLU A 65 8.30 -7.58 -1.56
CA GLU A 65 9.36 -8.49 -1.12
C GLU A 65 9.93 -8.06 0.24
N HIS A 66 10.33 -9.04 1.05
CA HIS A 66 11.07 -8.85 2.31
C HIS A 66 10.33 -8.05 3.41
N VAL A 67 9.01 -8.20 3.51
CA VAL A 67 8.27 -7.70 4.68
C VAL A 67 8.66 -8.53 5.91
N HIS A 68 9.15 -7.88 6.96
CA HIS A 68 9.57 -8.56 8.19
C HIS A 68 8.40 -9.33 8.82
N ASP A 69 8.63 -10.61 9.14
CA ASP A 69 7.67 -11.56 9.71
C ASP A 69 6.37 -11.78 8.91
N ARG A 70 6.32 -11.35 7.65
CA ARG A 70 5.11 -11.47 6.80
C ARG A 70 5.46 -11.95 5.40
N THR A 71 4.55 -12.71 4.81
CA THR A 71 4.67 -13.24 3.45
C THR A 71 3.37 -13.02 2.68
N GLY A 72 3.43 -13.05 1.35
CA GLY A 72 2.23 -12.95 0.50
C GLY A 72 1.57 -11.57 0.51
N ILE A 73 2.35 -10.52 0.84
CA ILE A 73 1.85 -9.15 0.78
C ILE A 73 1.83 -8.69 -0.67
N GLU A 74 0.65 -8.28 -1.12
CA GLU A 74 0.41 -7.83 -2.49
C GLU A 74 -0.20 -6.41 -2.50
N ILE A 75 0.01 -5.70 -3.61
CA ILE A 75 -0.79 -4.55 -4.01
C ILE A 75 -1.80 -5.09 -5.02
N HIS A 76 -3.07 -5.14 -4.64
CA HIS A 76 -4.13 -5.71 -5.47
C HIS A 76 -5.46 -4.97 -5.29
N PRO A 77 -6.43 -5.18 -6.17
CA PRO A 77 -7.72 -4.53 -6.07
C PRO A 77 -8.49 -5.01 -4.84
N MET A 78 -9.05 -4.07 -4.07
CA MET A 78 -9.96 -4.37 -2.96
C MET A 78 -10.93 -3.20 -2.76
N THR A 79 -12.10 -3.42 -2.14
CA THR A 79 -13.08 -2.33 -1.92
C THR A 79 -12.92 -1.70 -0.54
N THR A 80 -12.70 -2.51 0.49
CA THR A 80 -12.64 -2.05 1.89
C THR A 80 -11.38 -2.53 2.61
N ALA A 81 -10.96 -1.81 3.65
CA ALA A 81 -9.77 -2.17 4.44
C ALA A 81 -9.88 -3.55 5.11
N ALA A 82 -11.11 -3.97 5.47
CA ALA A 82 -11.39 -5.26 6.09
C ALA A 82 -11.19 -6.45 5.15
N GLU A 83 -11.25 -6.23 3.83
CA GLU A 83 -11.04 -7.28 2.80
C GLU A 83 -9.56 -7.52 2.48
N SER A 84 -8.67 -6.70 3.04
CA SER A 84 -7.27 -6.63 2.62
C SER A 84 -6.43 -7.85 2.97
N ASP A 85 -6.78 -8.59 4.03
CA ASP A 85 -5.88 -9.55 4.68
C ASP A 85 -4.45 -8.96 4.86
N GLY A 86 -4.36 -7.68 5.22
CA GLY A 86 -3.08 -7.00 5.43
C GLY A 86 -2.34 -6.55 4.16
N CYS A 87 -2.95 -6.69 2.98
CA CYS A 87 -2.45 -6.19 1.70
C CYS A 87 -2.76 -4.70 1.48
N ILE A 88 -2.39 -4.18 0.31
CA ILE A 88 -2.54 -2.77 -0.07
C ILE A 88 -3.43 -2.68 -1.32
N ALA A 89 -4.36 -1.74 -1.38
CA ALA A 89 -5.13 -1.47 -2.59
C ALA A 89 -4.89 -0.05 -3.07
N LEU A 90 -4.40 0.06 -4.31
CA LEU A 90 -4.37 1.33 -5.01
C LEU A 90 -5.72 1.65 -5.63
N CYS A 91 -6.02 2.92 -5.73
CA CYS A 91 -7.26 3.43 -6.29
C CYS A 91 -7.11 4.88 -6.76
N TYR A 92 -7.97 5.32 -7.67
CA TYR A 92 -8.01 6.72 -8.14
C TYR A 92 -8.75 7.64 -7.15
N GLY A 93 -9.21 7.10 -6.02
CA GLY A 93 -9.78 7.88 -4.93
C GLY A 93 -10.56 7.03 -3.95
N LEU A 94 -10.93 7.64 -2.83
CA LEU A 94 -11.76 7.04 -1.79
C LEU A 94 -13.16 7.69 -1.77
N THR A 95 -14.18 6.93 -1.39
CA THR A 95 -15.49 7.49 -1.01
C THR A 95 -15.42 8.07 0.40
N ALA A 96 -16.43 8.86 0.79
CA ALA A 96 -16.54 9.35 2.17
C ALA A 96 -16.65 8.22 3.21
N GLY A 97 -17.14 7.03 2.80
CA GLY A 97 -17.20 5.85 3.65
C GLY A 97 -15.92 4.99 3.62
N GLY A 98 -14.83 5.46 3.01
CA GLY A 98 -13.55 4.74 2.97
C GLY A 98 -13.50 3.59 1.96
N HIS A 99 -14.39 3.56 0.94
CA HIS A 99 -14.32 2.55 -0.12
C HIS A 99 -13.44 3.03 -1.27
N THR A 100 -12.69 2.11 -1.88
CA THR A 100 -11.86 2.42 -3.05
C THR A 100 -12.71 2.72 -4.29
N LYS A 101 -12.18 3.59 -5.18
CA LYS A 101 -12.74 3.87 -6.50
C LYS A 101 -11.76 3.45 -7.58
N GLN A 102 -12.22 2.63 -8.52
CA GLN A 102 -11.41 2.16 -9.65
C GLN A 102 -10.11 1.46 -9.21
N SER A 103 -10.19 0.65 -8.16
CA SER A 103 -9.01 -0.01 -7.60
C SER A 103 -8.35 -0.98 -8.59
N GLU A 104 -9.16 -1.68 -9.38
CA GLU A 104 -8.67 -2.56 -10.45
C GLU A 104 -7.83 -1.82 -11.50
N LEU A 105 -8.35 -0.70 -12.01
CA LEU A 105 -7.62 0.12 -12.98
C LEU A 105 -6.31 0.64 -12.38
N ALA A 106 -6.33 1.13 -11.15
CA ALA A 106 -5.14 1.64 -10.47
C ALA A 106 -4.05 0.57 -10.27
N CYS A 107 -4.43 -0.65 -9.88
CA CYS A 107 -3.47 -1.74 -9.71
C CYS A 107 -2.91 -2.22 -11.05
N TRP A 108 -3.72 -2.25 -12.11
CA TRP A 108 -3.22 -2.50 -13.46
C TRP A 108 -2.25 -1.43 -13.94
N THR A 109 -2.56 -0.15 -13.72
CA THR A 109 -1.65 0.95 -14.06
C THR A 109 -0.28 0.76 -13.39
N LEU A 110 -0.24 0.38 -12.11
CA LEU A 110 1.03 0.07 -11.44
C LEU A 110 1.74 -1.13 -12.06
N LYS A 111 1.03 -2.24 -12.26
CA LYS A 111 1.61 -3.49 -12.79
C LYS A 111 2.24 -3.26 -14.16
N THR A 112 1.51 -2.60 -15.06
CA THR A 112 2.02 -2.23 -16.39
C THR A 112 3.23 -1.30 -16.28
N ALA A 113 3.18 -0.28 -15.41
CA ALA A 113 4.32 0.63 -15.22
C ALA A 113 5.58 -0.09 -14.69
N LEU A 114 5.42 -1.11 -13.85
CA LEU A 114 6.51 -1.96 -13.40
C LEU A 114 7.06 -2.81 -14.56
N GLU A 115 6.20 -3.49 -15.30
CA GLU A 115 6.57 -4.32 -16.45
C GLU A 115 7.35 -3.52 -17.50
N ASP A 116 6.87 -2.32 -17.84
CA ASP A 116 7.53 -1.39 -18.78
C ASP A 116 8.90 -0.89 -18.29
N SER A 117 9.16 -0.94 -16.98
CA SER A 117 10.40 -0.46 -16.36
C SER A 117 11.32 -1.56 -15.84
N GLY A 118 11.12 -2.81 -16.28
CA GLY A 118 11.97 -3.95 -15.95
C GLY A 118 11.44 -4.85 -14.83
N GLY A 119 10.14 -4.76 -14.53
CA GLY A 119 9.40 -5.64 -13.63
C GLY A 119 9.58 -5.37 -12.13
N LYS A 120 10.46 -4.43 -11.74
CA LYS A 120 10.75 -4.12 -10.33
C LYS A 120 10.98 -2.63 -10.05
N ALA A 121 10.59 -2.19 -8.87
CA ALA A 121 10.88 -0.85 -8.35
C ALA A 121 11.12 -0.90 -6.82
N LEU A 122 11.65 0.21 -6.28
CA LEU A 122 11.64 0.44 -4.84
C LEU A 122 10.38 1.22 -4.45
N LEU A 123 9.79 0.82 -3.33
CA LEU A 123 8.69 1.52 -2.68
C LEU A 123 9.18 2.02 -1.31
N HIS A 124 9.11 3.32 -1.11
CA HIS A 124 9.33 3.96 0.18
C HIS A 124 7.99 4.24 0.85
N ILE A 125 7.71 3.54 1.96
CA ILE A 125 6.54 3.74 2.79
C ILE A 125 6.94 4.60 3.99
N THR A 126 6.31 5.76 4.16
CA THR A 126 6.62 6.73 5.20
C THR A 126 5.36 7.49 5.64
N SER A 127 5.39 8.13 6.80
CA SER A 127 4.44 9.21 7.12
C SER A 127 4.93 10.58 6.63
N ALA A 128 4.05 11.58 6.67
CA ALA A 128 4.35 12.95 6.21
C ALA A 128 5.53 13.62 6.95
N THR A 129 5.79 13.22 8.20
CA THR A 129 6.88 13.72 9.04
C THR A 129 8.13 12.83 9.01
N GLY A 130 8.16 11.83 8.12
CA GLY A 130 9.18 10.78 8.09
C GLY A 130 8.73 9.49 8.80
N PRO A 131 9.61 8.49 8.88
CA PRO A 131 9.26 7.19 9.45
C PRO A 131 8.82 7.27 10.91
N LEU A 132 7.64 6.75 11.23
CA LEU A 132 7.12 6.66 12.58
C LEU A 132 7.58 5.38 13.28
N THR A 133 7.74 5.45 14.60
CA THR A 133 7.85 4.26 15.45
C THR A 133 6.47 3.62 15.66
N PRO A 134 6.39 2.33 16.04
CA PRO A 134 5.11 1.67 16.34
C PRO A 134 4.26 2.41 17.39
N ASN A 135 4.87 3.05 18.38
CA ASN A 135 4.15 3.88 19.36
C ASN A 135 3.49 5.09 18.69
N GLN A 136 4.24 5.79 17.84
CA GLN A 136 3.73 6.97 17.13
C GLN A 136 2.61 6.60 16.15
N MET A 137 2.66 5.44 15.51
CA MET A 137 1.57 4.95 14.65
C MET A 137 0.29 4.63 15.44
N ARG A 138 0.42 4.21 16.71
CA ARG A 138 -0.73 3.98 17.59
C ARG A 138 -1.35 5.28 18.08
N GLU A 139 -0.53 6.25 18.47
CA GLU A 139 -0.95 7.51 19.07
C GLU A 139 -1.41 8.55 18.04
N GLY A 140 -0.87 8.50 16.82
CA GLY A 140 -1.13 9.47 15.75
C GLY A 140 -2.35 9.14 14.87
N LYS A 141 -3.30 8.35 15.37
CA LYS A 141 -4.49 7.95 14.60
C LYS A 141 -5.48 9.11 14.52
N GLU A 142 -5.88 9.46 13.30
CA GLU A 142 -6.97 10.39 13.04
C GLU A 142 -8.33 9.70 13.27
N SER A 143 -9.31 10.51 13.71
CA SER A 143 -10.70 10.09 13.97
C SER A 143 -11.57 10.15 12.72
#